data_AF-A0A1Y4B7N6-F1
#
_entry.id   AF-A0A1Y4B7N6-F1
#
_cell.length_a   1.000
_cell.length_b   1.000
_cell.length_c   1.000
_cell.angle_alpha   90.00
_cell.angle_beta   90.00
_cell.angle_gamma   90.00
#
_symmetry.space_group_name_H-M   'P 1'
#
loop_
_entity.id
_entity.type
_entity.pdbx_description
1 polymer ?
#
loop_
_entity_poly.entity_id
_entity_poly.type
_entity_poly.pdbx_seq_one_letter_code
_entity_poly.pdbx_strand_id
1 'polypeptide(L)'
;MKGPSWTCDGFRSALNRYLKKSGTGVDRLRPHRLRHTAATLLSNQPDATVFHVMQLLGHEDSRMAQKYVDKQREERAKKNKEMLEQISKGLVF
;
A
#
# COMPACT_ATOMS: atom_id res chain seq x y z
N MET A 1 6.96 -28.95 8.50
CA MET A 1 6.90 -28.58 9.94
C MET A 1 6.50 -27.12 10.08
N LYS A 2 5.65 -26.77 11.04
CA LYS A 2 5.45 -25.37 11.42
C LYS A 2 6.66 -24.95 12.25
N GLY A 3 7.41 -23.95 11.79
CA GLY A 3 8.48 -23.35 12.60
C GLY A 3 7.90 -22.70 13.86
N PRO A 4 8.73 -22.47 14.90
CA PRO A 4 8.30 -21.75 16.08
C PRO A 4 7.66 -20.39 15.76
N SER A 5 6.72 -19.92 16.57
CA SER A 5 5.90 -18.72 16.27
C SER A 5 6.71 -17.44 16.03
N TRP A 6 7.90 -17.34 16.62
CA TRP A 6 8.82 -16.21 16.48
C TRP A 6 9.62 -16.22 15.16
N THR A 7 9.55 -17.29 14.36
CA THR A 7 10.18 -17.34 13.03
C THR A 7 9.26 -16.72 11.98
N CYS A 8 9.84 -16.20 10.89
CA CYS A 8 9.07 -15.71 9.75
C CYS A 8 8.04 -16.73 9.24
N ASP A 9 8.40 -18.01 9.19
CA ASP A 9 7.50 -19.09 8.77
C ASP A 9 6.42 -19.43 9.79
N GLY A 10 6.75 -19.36 11.09
CA GLY A 10 5.78 -19.50 12.18
C GLY A 10 4.74 -18.39 12.15
N PHE A 11 5.19 -17.13 12.08
CA PHE A 11 4.34 -15.96 11.94
C PHE A 11 3.46 -16.04 10.68
N ARG A 12 4.06 -16.30 9.51
CA ARG A 12 3.33 -16.46 8.24
C ARG A 12 2.29 -17.58 8.33
N SER A 13 2.63 -18.70 8.97
CA SER A 13 1.70 -19.81 9.16
C SER A 13 0.56 -19.44 10.10
N ALA A 14 0.81 -18.63 11.14
CA ALA A 14 -0.22 -18.13 12.04
C ALA A 14 -1.16 -17.15 11.34
N LEU A 15 -0.60 -16.18 10.62
CA LEU A 15 -1.33 -15.19 9.82
C LEU A 15 -2.27 -15.86 8.81
N ASN A 16 -1.76 -16.81 8.01
CA ASN A 16 -2.59 -17.49 7.02
C ASN A 16 -3.68 -18.37 7.64
N ARG A 17 -3.46 -18.93 8.84
CA ARG A 17 -4.53 -19.62 9.58
C ARG A 17 -5.63 -18.66 10.01
N TYR A 18 -5.27 -17.45 10.44
CA TYR A 18 -6.26 -16.43 10.80
C TYR A 18 -7.05 -15.97 9.57
N LEU A 19 -6.38 -15.69 8.46
CA LEU A 19 -7.02 -15.28 7.20
C LEU A 19 -8.03 -16.31 6.68
N LYS A 20 -7.68 -17.61 6.74
CA LYS A 20 -8.62 -18.69 6.38
C LYS A 20 -9.88 -18.71 7.26
N LYS A 21 -9.76 -18.29 8.54
CA LYS A 21 -10.88 -18.24 9.48
C LYS A 21 -11.71 -16.97 9.38
N SER A 22 -11.12 -15.85 8.95
CA SER A 22 -11.80 -14.55 8.91
C SER A 22 -12.78 -14.38 7.75
N GLY A 23 -12.86 -15.33 6.81
CA GLY A 23 -13.80 -15.26 5.69
C GLY A 23 -13.52 -14.12 4.70
N THR A 24 -12.30 -13.55 4.72
CA THR A 24 -11.93 -12.36 3.93
C THR A 24 -11.70 -12.65 2.45
N GLY A 25 -11.76 -13.92 2.02
CA GLY A 25 -11.43 -14.34 0.66
C GLY A 25 -9.92 -14.28 0.33
N VAL A 26 -9.07 -13.95 1.31
CA VAL A 26 -7.61 -13.89 1.12
C VAL A 26 -6.98 -15.23 1.51
N ASP A 27 -6.58 -16.02 0.51
CA ASP A 27 -6.04 -17.36 0.75
C ASP A 27 -4.66 -17.37 1.42
N ARG A 28 -3.77 -16.47 0.98
CA ARG A 28 -2.39 -16.40 1.46
C ARG A 28 -1.84 -14.98 1.43
N LEU A 29 -1.19 -14.60 2.52
CA LEU A 29 -0.44 -13.36 2.65
C LEU A 29 1.01 -13.66 3.06
N ARG A 30 1.95 -13.02 2.35
CA ARG A 30 3.36 -13.02 2.72
C ARG A 30 3.67 -11.72 3.48
N PRO A 31 4.53 -11.72 4.52
CA PRO A 31 4.81 -10.53 5.32
C PRO A 31 5.22 -9.29 4.51
N HIS A 32 6.03 -9.46 3.46
CA HIS A 32 6.43 -8.35 2.59
C HIS A 32 5.22 -7.62 1.94
N ARG A 33 4.07 -8.29 1.72
CA ARG A 33 2.86 -7.64 1.19
C ARG A 33 2.25 -6.68 2.20
N LEU A 34 2.25 -7.02 3.50
CA LEU A 34 1.81 -6.10 4.56
C LEU A 34 2.69 -4.85 4.59
N ARG A 35 4.00 -5.02 4.42
CA ARG A 35 4.95 -3.91 4.31
C ARG A 35 4.64 -3.00 3.11
N HIS A 36 4.32 -3.57 1.95
CA HIS A 36 3.86 -2.80 0.79
C HIS A 36 2.54 -2.07 1.05
N THR A 37 1.58 -2.71 1.73
CA THR A 37 0.30 -2.09 2.12
C THR A 37 0.54 -0.89 3.02
N ALA A 38 1.37 -1.00 4.05
CA ALA A 38 1.70 0.10 4.95
C ALA A 38 2.33 1.29 4.20
N ALA A 39 3.29 1.03 3.31
CA ALA A 39 3.90 2.08 2.48
C ALA A 39 2.89 2.77 1.55
N THR A 40 1.96 2.01 0.97
CA THR A 40 0.90 2.56 0.10
C THR A 40 -0.09 3.42 0.90
N LEU A 41 -0.47 2.99 2.10
CA LEU A 41 -1.35 3.75 2.99
C LEU A 41 -0.69 5.04 3.47
N LEU A 42 0.60 5.00 3.77
CA LEU A 42 1.36 6.19 4.12
C LEU A 42 1.48 7.15 2.93
N SER A 43 1.83 6.67 1.74
CA SER A 43 1.96 7.54 0.57
C SER A 43 0.65 8.18 0.11
N ASN A 44 -0.49 7.66 0.56
CA ASN A 44 -1.81 8.23 0.33
C ASN A 44 -2.11 9.48 1.16
N GLN A 45 -1.34 9.76 2.22
CA GLN A 45 -1.58 10.95 3.03
C GLN A 45 -1.26 12.23 2.24
N PRO A 46 -1.95 13.36 2.52
CA PRO A 46 -1.78 14.60 1.75
C PRO A 46 -0.35 15.14 1.74
N ASP A 47 0.35 15.01 2.86
CA ASP A 47 1.68 15.54 3.18
C ASP A 47 2.79 14.48 3.12
N ALA A 48 2.46 13.25 2.72
CA ALA A 48 3.45 12.19 2.64
C ALA A 48 4.47 12.45 1.53
N THR A 49 5.73 12.48 1.95
CA THR A 49 6.91 12.55 1.07
C THR A 49 7.64 11.21 1.00
N VAL A 50 8.58 11.08 0.06
CA VAL A 50 9.40 9.87 -0.07
C VAL A 50 10.18 9.56 1.21
N PHE A 51 10.59 10.59 1.97
CA PHE A 51 11.34 10.42 3.22
C PHE A 51 10.51 9.76 4.32
N HIS A 52 9.21 10.07 4.41
CA HIS A 52 8.31 9.38 5.34
C HIS A 52 8.20 7.89 5.02
N VAL A 53 8.10 7.55 3.72
CA VAL A 53 8.07 6.16 3.26
C VAL A 53 9.42 5.48 3.52
N MET A 54 10.54 6.16 3.30
CA MET A 54 11.87 5.64 3.61
C MET A 54 12.03 5.37 5.10
N GLN A 55 11.59 6.27 5.98
CA GLN A 55 11.67 6.10 7.43
C GLN A 55 10.80 4.92 7.90
N LEU A 56 9.58 4.78 7.38
CA LEU A 56 8.71 3.64 7.70
C LEU A 56 9.34 2.30 7.26
N LEU A 57 9.99 2.29 6.10
CA LEU A 57 10.59 1.10 5.53
C LEU A 57 12.01 0.84 6.06
N GLY A 58 12.71 1.83 6.59
CA GLY A 58 14.16 1.74 6.86
C GLY A 58 14.96 1.61 5.57
N HIS A 59 14.63 2.38 4.54
CA HIS A 59 15.42 2.47 3.31
C HIS A 59 16.45 3.58 3.41
N GLU A 60 17.70 3.28 3.09
CA GLU A 60 18.78 4.28 2.98
C GLU A 60 18.73 5.05 1.64
N ASP A 61 18.09 4.45 0.62
CA ASP A 61 18.00 4.98 -0.72
C ASP A 61 16.54 5.13 -1.16
N SER A 62 16.23 6.26 -1.81
CA SER A 62 14.87 6.63 -2.22
C SER A 62 14.34 5.85 -3.41
N ARG A 63 15.18 5.22 -4.25
CA ARG A 63 14.79 4.56 -5.53
C ARG A 63 13.58 3.63 -5.39
N MET A 64 13.55 2.82 -4.33
CA MET A 64 12.44 1.89 -4.10
C MET A 64 11.23 2.54 -3.40
N ALA A 65 11.46 3.56 -2.55
CA ALA A 65 10.40 4.27 -1.85
C ALA A 65 9.65 5.25 -2.77
N GLN A 66 10.35 5.85 -3.73
CA GLN A 66 9.84 6.85 -4.66
C GLN A 66 8.65 6.32 -5.47
N LYS A 67 8.70 5.03 -5.86
CA LYS A 67 7.62 4.34 -6.59
C LYS A 67 6.25 4.45 -5.90
N TYR A 68 6.19 4.49 -4.57
CA TYR A 68 4.92 4.63 -3.86
C TYR A 68 4.35 6.03 -3.95
N VAL A 69 5.21 7.05 -3.96
CA VAL A 69 4.80 8.46 -4.03
C VAL A 69 4.41 8.81 -5.46
N ASP A 70 5.21 8.40 -6.44
CA ASP A 70 4.95 8.64 -7.86
C ASP A 70 3.63 8.03 -8.30
N LYS A 71 3.39 6.77 -7.91
CA LYS A 71 2.11 6.10 -8.21
C LYS A 71 0.91 6.88 -7.68
N GLN A 72 0.97 7.39 -6.45
CA GLN A 72 -0.16 8.18 -5.91
C GLN A 72 -0.30 9.53 -6.59
N ARG A 73 0.81 10.16 -6.99
CA ARG A 73 0.78 11.40 -7.75
C ARG A 73 0.10 11.21 -9.10
N GLU A 74 0.41 10.13 -9.81
CA GLU A 74 -0.22 9.77 -11.08
C GLU A 74 -1.73 9.51 -10.92
N GLU A 75 -2.13 8.71 -9.93
CA GLU A 75 -3.53 8.42 -9.63
C GLU A 75 -4.33 9.69 -9.28
N ARG A 76 -3.74 10.59 -8.48
CA ARG A 76 -4.34 11.89 -8.15
C ARG A 76 -4.48 12.77 -9.39
N ALA A 77 -3.46 12.84 -10.25
CA ALA A 77 -3.51 13.62 -11.48
C ALA A 77 -4.62 13.11 -12.43
N LYS A 78 -4.77 11.79 -12.54
CA LYS A 78 -5.84 11.18 -13.33
C LYS A 78 -7.23 11.53 -12.79
N LYS A 79 -7.46 11.38 -11.48
CA LYS A 79 -8.72 11.76 -10.84
C LYS A 79 -9.05 13.24 -11.00
N ASN A 80 -8.05 14.11 -10.84
CA ASN A 80 -8.23 15.54 -11.04
C ASN A 80 -8.67 15.85 -12.48
N LYS A 81 -8.05 15.20 -13.47
CA LYS A 81 -8.44 15.36 -14.88
C LYS A 81 -9.88 14.91 -15.11
N GLU A 82 -10.26 13.74 -14.64
CA GLU A 82 -11.64 13.21 -14.77
C GLU A 82 -12.67 14.14 -14.11
N MET A 83 -12.38 14.66 -12.93
CA MET A 83 -13.24 15.61 -12.22
C MET A 83 -13.41 16.93 -12.99
N LEU A 84 -12.32 17.47 -13.55
CA LEU A 84 -12.37 18.69 -14.37
C LEU A 84 -13.19 18.49 -15.65
N GLU A 85 -13.09 17.33 -16.30
CA GLU A 85 -13.92 16.99 -17.47
C GLU A 85 -15.41 16.90 -17.11
N GLN A 86 -15.76 16.34 -15.95
CA GLN A 86 -17.14 16.30 -15.46
C GLN A 86 -17.69 17.70 -15.17
N ILE A 87 -16.90 18.55 -14.51
CA ILE A 87 -17.26 19.95 -14.24
C ILE A 87 -17.50 20.70 -15.56
N SER A 88 -16.60 20.55 -16.54
CA SER A 88 -16.74 21.15 -17.87
C SER A 88 -18.04 20.72 -18.57
N LYS A 89 -18.36 19.41 -18.56
CA LYS A 89 -19.61 18.88 -19.13
C LYS A 89 -20.86 19.38 -18.43
N GLY A 90 -20.79 19.59 -17.10
CA GLY A 90 -21.89 20.14 -16.32
C GLY A 90 -22.07 21.66 -16.42
N LEU A 91 -21.06 22.38 -16.93
CA LEU A 91 -21.08 23.83 -17.18
C LEU A 91 -21.60 24.20 -18.57
N VAL A 92 -21.89 23.22 -19.42
CA VAL A 92 -22.63 23.43 -20.68
C VAL A 92 -24.12 23.54 -20.34
N PHE A 93 -24.53 24.73 -19.90
CA PHE A 93 -25.93 25.17 -19.88
C PHE A 93 -26.26 25.93 -21.16
#